data_AF-L7C7Z8-F1
#
_entry.id   AF-L7C7Z8-F1
#
_cell.length_a   1.000
_cell.length_b   1.000
_cell.length_c   1.000
_cell.angle_alpha   90.00
_cell.angle_beta   90.00
_cell.angle_gamma   90.00
#
_symmetry.space_group_name_H-M   'P 1'
#
loop_
_entity.id
_entity.type
_entity.pdbx_description
1 polymer ?
#
loop_
_entity_poly.entity_id
_entity_poly.type
_entity_poly.pdbx_seq_one_letter_code
_entity_poly.pdbx_strand_id
1 'polypeptide(L)'
;MKWLIFRADRVILNVRRQKLMTVPEPLWRFPTREAIARLASRFDVPNEPHMQDWEWEVADPSRLDEYLKAYNGAELSDDERFTLMETIIRAFDDLPVPLDADERWQVTLSILDENIDLHAYSVWYWSDLEYELSDETWRVTPFLRKLVQKHQGRLDPQSGSQDQDGGEPDDARESPS
;
A
#
# COMPACT_ATOMS: atom_id res chain seq x y z
N MET A 1 -10.01 56.25 0.31
CA MET A 1 -9.29 56.12 1.61
C MET A 1 -9.39 54.66 2.04
N LYS A 2 -8.23 54.00 2.18
CA LYS A 2 -7.85 52.75 2.89
C LYS A 2 -8.80 51.53 3.02
N TRP A 3 -8.19 50.39 2.65
CA TRP A 3 -8.49 48.97 2.85
C TRP A 3 -8.84 48.52 4.30
N LEU A 4 -9.59 47.41 4.43
CA LEU A 4 -9.07 46.16 5.00
C LEU A 4 -9.90 44.91 4.58
N ILE A 5 -9.20 44.00 3.91
CA ILE A 5 -9.53 42.56 3.74
C ILE A 5 -9.20 41.85 5.07
N PHE A 6 -9.86 40.72 5.39
CA PHE A 6 -9.25 39.44 5.82
C PHE A 6 -10.26 38.54 6.55
N ARG A 7 -10.71 37.49 5.87
CA ARG A 7 -10.67 36.08 6.32
C ARG A 7 -11.28 35.16 5.26
N ALA A 8 -10.57 35.02 4.15
CA ALA A 8 -10.73 33.91 3.21
C ALA A 8 -9.60 32.86 3.41
N ASP A 9 -9.01 32.81 4.61
CA ASP A 9 -7.70 32.14 4.82
C ASP A 9 -7.76 30.85 5.65
N ARG A 10 -8.93 30.28 5.92
CA ARG A 10 -9.01 29.02 6.67
C ARG A 10 -9.44 27.79 5.87
N VAL A 11 -9.89 27.99 4.63
CA VAL A 11 -10.29 26.89 3.74
C VAL A 11 -9.23 26.62 2.66
N ILE A 12 -8.35 27.58 2.36
CA ILE A 12 -7.37 27.49 1.26
C ILE A 12 -5.96 27.05 1.72
N LEU A 13 -5.69 26.95 3.03
CA LEU A 13 -4.34 26.68 3.56
C LEU A 13 -4.05 25.26 4.09
N ASN A 14 -5.02 24.34 4.11
CA ASN A 14 -4.72 22.92 4.40
C ASN A 14 -4.91 21.98 3.20
N VAL A 15 -5.35 22.51 2.05
CA VAL A 15 -5.31 21.85 0.74
C VAL A 15 -3.94 22.07 0.09
N ARG A 16 -2.87 22.15 0.92
CA ARG A 16 -1.50 22.00 0.45
C ARG A 16 -1.35 20.53 0.08
N ARG A 17 -1.61 20.21 -1.20
CA ARG A 17 -1.02 19.10 -1.97
C ARG A 17 -0.31 18.08 -1.07
N GLN A 18 -1.04 17.15 -0.47
CA GLN A 18 -0.47 15.82 -0.40
C GLN A 18 -0.45 15.38 -1.85
N LYS A 19 0.71 15.51 -2.49
CA LYS A 19 0.96 14.81 -3.73
C LYS A 19 0.71 13.35 -3.36
N LEU A 20 -0.40 12.80 -3.87
CA LEU A 20 -0.77 11.44 -3.52
C LEU A 20 0.44 10.56 -3.81
N MET A 21 0.84 9.74 -2.83
CA MET A 21 1.88 8.76 -3.07
C MET A 21 1.44 7.92 -4.27
N THR A 22 2.27 7.85 -5.30
CA THR A 22 2.05 7.00 -6.46
C THR A 22 3.16 5.99 -6.53
N VAL A 23 2.82 4.71 -6.41
CA VAL A 23 3.77 3.63 -6.66
C VAL A 23 4.29 3.73 -8.09
N PRO A 24 5.61 3.64 -8.34
CA PRO A 24 6.17 3.58 -9.68
C PRO A 24 5.50 2.50 -10.54
N GLU A 25 5.16 2.82 -11.79
CA GLU A 25 4.53 1.88 -12.73
C GLU A 25 5.27 0.52 -12.84
N PRO A 26 6.62 0.44 -12.81
CA PRO A 26 7.31 -0.86 -12.83
C PRO A 26 7.03 -1.76 -11.62
N LEU A 27 6.51 -1.20 -10.53
CA LEU A 27 6.14 -1.93 -9.32
C LEU A 27 4.63 -2.24 -9.27
N TRP A 28 3.87 -1.81 -10.28
CA TRP A 28 2.46 -2.17 -10.39
C TRP A 28 2.34 -3.65 -10.72
N ARG A 29 1.48 -4.33 -9.98
CA ARG A 29 1.26 -5.76 -10.12
C ARG A 29 -0.19 -6.06 -9.80
N PHE A 30 -0.74 -7.04 -10.51
CA PHE A 30 -2.14 -7.46 -10.41
C PHE A 30 -2.20 -8.98 -10.48
N PRO A 31 -3.22 -9.62 -9.87
CA PRO A 31 -3.43 -11.05 -10.02
C PRO A 31 -3.55 -11.45 -11.49
N THR A 32 -2.78 -12.46 -11.92
CA THR A 32 -2.86 -12.97 -13.30
C THR A 32 -3.80 -14.16 -13.38
N ARG A 33 -4.43 -14.37 -14.55
CA ARG A 33 -5.31 -15.53 -14.76
C ARG A 33 -4.58 -16.87 -14.59
N GLU A 34 -3.30 -16.92 -14.93
CA GLU A 34 -2.47 -18.12 -14.74
C GLU A 34 -2.20 -18.38 -13.25
N ALA A 35 -1.79 -17.36 -12.49
CA ALA A 35 -1.58 -17.47 -11.05
C ALA A 35 -2.87 -17.87 -10.32
N ILE A 36 -3.99 -17.22 -10.65
CA ILE A 36 -5.32 -17.57 -10.13
C ILE A 36 -5.65 -19.04 -10.42
N ALA A 37 -5.45 -19.52 -11.66
CA ALA A 37 -5.76 -20.91 -12.00
C ALA A 37 -4.92 -21.92 -11.22
N ARG A 38 -3.63 -21.62 -11.02
CA ARG A 38 -2.71 -22.48 -10.27
C ARG A 38 -3.06 -22.50 -8.78
N LEU A 39 -3.33 -21.35 -8.18
CA LEU A 39 -3.72 -21.25 -6.77
C LEU A 39 -5.11 -21.85 -6.52
N ALA A 40 -6.07 -21.62 -7.42
CA ALA A 40 -7.39 -22.24 -7.35
C ALA A 40 -7.30 -23.77 -7.33
N SER A 41 -6.50 -24.34 -8.23
CA SER A 41 -6.25 -25.79 -8.24
C SER A 41 -5.51 -26.26 -7.00
N ARG A 42 -4.57 -25.47 -6.46
CA ARG A 42 -3.79 -25.82 -5.28
C ARG A 42 -4.65 -25.87 -4.02
N PHE A 43 -5.55 -24.91 -3.87
CA PHE A 43 -6.37 -24.74 -2.67
C PHE A 43 -7.78 -25.34 -2.82
N ASP A 44 -8.10 -25.95 -3.96
CA ASP A 44 -9.43 -26.52 -4.24
C ASP A 44 -10.54 -25.49 -4.01
N VAL A 45 -10.40 -24.31 -4.64
CA VAL A 45 -11.38 -23.22 -4.60
C VAL A 45 -11.90 -22.88 -6.00
N PRO A 46 -13.10 -22.25 -6.11
CA PRO A 46 -13.67 -21.89 -7.41
C PRO A 46 -12.78 -20.97 -8.24
N ASN A 47 -12.84 -21.11 -9.56
CA ASN A 47 -12.21 -20.21 -10.52
C ASN A 47 -13.04 -20.18 -11.81
N GLU A 48 -14.19 -19.52 -11.72
CA GLU A 48 -15.11 -19.41 -12.84
C GLU A 48 -14.74 -18.21 -13.73
N PRO A 49 -14.99 -18.25 -15.06
CA PRO A 49 -14.58 -17.18 -15.97
C PRO A 49 -15.18 -15.80 -15.67
N HIS A 50 -16.26 -15.74 -14.90
CA HIS A 50 -16.97 -14.50 -14.58
C HIS A 50 -16.57 -13.88 -13.24
N MET A 51 -15.83 -14.61 -12.39
CA MET A 51 -15.35 -14.09 -11.11
C MET A 51 -14.48 -12.86 -11.35
N GLN A 52 -14.75 -11.81 -10.59
CA GLN A 52 -13.97 -10.56 -10.59
C GLN A 52 -13.35 -10.41 -9.20
N ASP A 53 -12.14 -9.85 -9.12
CA ASP A 53 -11.45 -9.68 -7.84
C ASP A 53 -11.38 -11.02 -7.06
N TRP A 54 -10.86 -12.06 -7.73
CA TRP A 54 -10.95 -13.46 -7.31
C TRP A 54 -10.58 -13.69 -5.84
N GLU A 55 -9.54 -13.03 -5.36
CA GLU A 55 -9.08 -13.05 -3.97
C GLU A 55 -10.16 -12.60 -2.96
N TRP A 56 -11.07 -11.70 -3.33
CA TRP A 56 -12.19 -11.25 -2.50
C TRP A 56 -13.28 -12.31 -2.39
N GLU A 57 -13.44 -13.13 -3.43
CA GLU A 57 -14.46 -14.19 -3.46
C GLU A 57 -14.00 -15.47 -2.76
N VAL A 58 -12.70 -15.77 -2.75
CA VAL A 58 -12.17 -17.06 -2.25
C VAL A 58 -11.36 -16.99 -0.97
N ALA A 59 -11.00 -15.78 -0.49
CA ALA A 59 -10.27 -15.64 0.75
C ALA A 59 -11.05 -16.24 1.93
N ASP A 60 -10.39 -17.13 2.67
CA ASP A 60 -10.97 -17.76 3.84
C ASP A 60 -10.03 -17.57 5.06
N PRO A 61 -10.45 -16.79 6.08
CA PRO A 61 -9.66 -16.59 7.31
C PRO A 61 -9.29 -17.88 8.03
N SER A 62 -10.06 -18.96 7.86
CA SER A 62 -9.77 -20.26 8.47
C SER A 62 -8.58 -20.99 7.83
N ARG A 63 -8.14 -20.54 6.64
CA ARG A 63 -7.07 -21.17 5.85
C ARG A 63 -5.75 -20.39 5.87
N LEU A 64 -5.64 -19.34 6.70
CA LEU A 64 -4.44 -18.50 6.81
C LEU A 64 -3.14 -19.30 7.03
N ASP A 65 -3.17 -20.35 7.85
CA ASP A 65 -1.99 -21.19 8.09
C ASP A 65 -1.57 -21.98 6.83
N GLU A 66 -2.54 -22.43 6.04
CA GLU A 66 -2.31 -23.11 4.76
C GLU A 66 -1.71 -22.14 3.72
N TYR A 67 -2.27 -20.94 3.63
CA TYR A 67 -1.80 -19.89 2.72
C TYR A 67 -0.37 -19.47 3.05
N LEU A 68 -0.07 -19.19 4.32
CA LEU A 68 1.27 -18.78 4.76
C LEU A 68 2.29 -19.90 4.59
N LYS A 69 1.90 -21.14 4.83
CA LYS A 69 2.77 -22.30 4.55
C LYS A 69 3.08 -22.41 3.05
N ALA A 70 2.09 -22.21 2.18
CA ALA A 70 2.28 -22.24 0.74
C ALA A 70 3.17 -21.08 0.26
N TYR A 71 2.95 -19.88 0.79
CA TYR A 71 3.74 -18.70 0.45
C TYR A 71 5.22 -18.89 0.79
N ASN A 72 5.54 -19.44 1.96
CA ASN A 72 6.92 -19.68 2.38
C ASN A 72 7.59 -20.88 1.68
N GLY A 73 6.87 -21.62 0.84
CA GLY A 73 7.42 -22.69 0.01
C GLY A 73 8.25 -22.19 -1.18
N ALA A 74 9.05 -23.07 -1.78
CA ALA A 74 9.93 -22.75 -2.91
C ALA A 74 9.26 -22.84 -4.29
N GLU A 75 7.96 -23.14 -4.37
CA GLU A 75 7.30 -23.55 -5.62
C GLU A 75 6.50 -22.43 -6.32
N LEU A 76 6.34 -21.27 -5.69
CA LEU A 76 5.52 -20.19 -6.24
C LEU A 76 6.34 -19.22 -7.09
N SER A 77 5.83 -18.93 -8.28
CA SER A 77 6.24 -17.78 -9.09
C SER A 77 5.91 -16.47 -8.38
N ASP A 78 6.52 -15.36 -8.81
CA ASP A 78 6.21 -14.06 -8.25
C ASP A 78 4.74 -13.65 -8.45
N ASP A 79 4.11 -14.02 -9.56
CA ASP A 79 2.70 -13.73 -9.81
C ASP A 79 1.78 -14.56 -8.88
N GLU A 80 2.16 -15.81 -8.61
CA GLU A 80 1.49 -16.65 -7.61
C GLU A 80 1.69 -16.10 -6.19
N ARG A 81 2.89 -15.61 -5.85
CA ARG A 81 3.17 -14.98 -4.56
C ARG A 81 2.36 -13.71 -4.38
N PHE A 82 2.34 -12.84 -5.39
CA PHE A 82 1.56 -11.61 -5.38
C PHE A 82 0.07 -11.93 -5.18
N THR A 83 -0.49 -12.81 -6.02
CA THR A 83 -1.92 -13.19 -5.95
C THR A 83 -2.28 -13.83 -4.60
N LEU A 84 -1.41 -14.71 -4.08
CA LEU A 84 -1.64 -15.34 -2.78
C LEU A 84 -1.55 -14.32 -1.63
N MET A 85 -0.67 -13.32 -1.74
CA MET A 85 -0.59 -12.26 -0.74
C MET A 85 -1.85 -11.40 -0.72
N GLU A 86 -2.43 -11.07 -1.89
CA GLU A 86 -3.73 -10.38 -1.95
C GLU A 86 -4.83 -11.18 -1.23
N THR A 87 -4.86 -12.51 -1.44
CA THR A 87 -5.79 -13.42 -0.75
C THR A 87 -5.56 -13.45 0.76
N ILE A 88 -4.29 -13.45 1.19
CA ILE A 88 -3.91 -13.41 2.61
C ILE A 88 -4.35 -12.09 3.25
N ILE A 89 -4.08 -10.95 2.63
CA ILE A 89 -4.46 -9.63 3.15
C ILE A 89 -5.98 -9.53 3.28
N ARG A 90 -6.73 -9.96 2.26
CA ARG A 90 -8.21 -10.04 2.32
C ARG A 90 -8.68 -10.91 3.49
N ALA A 91 -8.11 -12.11 3.64
CA ALA A 91 -8.47 -13.03 4.71
C ALA A 91 -8.20 -12.45 6.13
N PHE A 92 -7.14 -11.64 6.28
CA PHE A 92 -6.92 -10.90 7.53
C PHE A 92 -7.92 -9.75 7.72
N ASP A 93 -8.29 -9.05 6.66
CA ASP A 93 -9.31 -8.00 6.73
C ASP A 93 -10.68 -8.54 7.19
N ASP A 94 -10.99 -9.80 6.88
CA ASP A 94 -12.20 -10.48 7.35
C ASP A 94 -12.09 -11.10 8.75
N LEU A 95 -10.90 -11.12 9.35
CA LEU A 95 -10.69 -11.76 10.64
C LEU A 95 -11.35 -10.95 11.77
N PRO A 96 -12.22 -11.55 12.62
CA PRO A 96 -12.97 -10.79 13.61
C PRO A 96 -12.13 -10.34 14.81
N VAL A 97 -10.92 -10.87 14.98
CA VAL A 97 -10.04 -10.59 16.13
C VAL A 97 -9.07 -9.44 15.84
N PRO A 98 -8.55 -8.75 16.87
CA PRO A 98 -7.50 -7.75 16.69
C PRO A 98 -6.27 -8.33 15.99
N LEU A 99 -5.84 -7.70 14.88
CA LEU A 99 -4.75 -8.21 14.04
C LEU A 99 -3.39 -8.15 14.74
N ASP A 100 -3.18 -7.17 15.61
CA ASP A 100 -1.95 -7.03 16.40
C ASP A 100 -1.74 -8.17 17.41
N ALA A 101 -2.81 -8.89 17.77
CA ALA A 101 -2.75 -10.07 18.63
C ALA A 101 -2.54 -11.39 17.85
N ASP A 102 -2.61 -11.38 16.51
CA ASP A 102 -2.41 -12.57 15.68
C ASP A 102 -0.96 -12.67 15.20
N GLU A 103 -0.24 -13.70 15.65
CA GLU A 103 1.16 -13.94 15.26
C GLU A 103 1.32 -14.12 13.75
N ARG A 104 0.30 -14.67 13.07
CA ARG A 104 0.32 -14.88 11.61
C ARG A 104 0.29 -13.54 10.88
N TRP A 105 -0.38 -12.53 11.44
CA TRP A 105 -0.35 -11.18 10.88
C TRP A 105 1.04 -10.55 11.01
N GLN A 106 1.72 -10.77 12.14
CA GLN A 106 3.11 -10.29 12.29
C GLN A 106 4.04 -10.96 11.28
N VAL A 107 3.85 -12.25 11.00
CA VAL A 107 4.57 -12.96 9.93
C VAL A 107 4.27 -12.33 8.57
N THR A 108 2.99 -12.07 8.25
CA THR A 108 2.59 -11.40 6.99
C THR A 108 3.26 -10.04 6.85
N LEU A 109 3.29 -9.22 7.90
CA LEU A 109 3.96 -7.92 7.88
C LEU A 109 5.47 -8.04 7.63
N SER A 110 6.14 -9.04 8.22
CA SER A 110 7.56 -9.31 7.95
C SER A 110 7.78 -9.69 6.48
N ILE A 111 6.92 -10.54 5.92
CA ILE A 111 7.01 -10.95 4.51
C ILE A 111 6.85 -9.74 3.59
N LEU A 112 5.84 -8.89 3.81
CA LEU A 112 5.59 -7.69 3.04
C LEU A 112 6.76 -6.70 3.13
N ASP A 113 7.31 -6.53 4.33
CA ASP A 113 8.46 -5.65 4.60
C ASP A 113 9.74 -6.12 3.89
N GLU A 114 10.03 -7.42 3.96
CA GLU A 114 11.21 -8.04 3.35
C GLU A 114 11.13 -8.10 1.83
N ASN A 115 9.91 -8.22 1.28
CA ASN A 115 9.65 -8.38 -0.16
C ASN A 115 8.90 -7.18 -0.74
N ILE A 116 9.23 -5.96 -0.27
CA ILE A 116 8.45 -4.76 -0.60
C ILE A 116 8.38 -4.49 -2.11
N ASP A 117 9.41 -4.81 -2.89
CA ASP A 117 9.40 -4.57 -4.34
C ASP A 117 8.35 -5.45 -5.04
N LEU A 118 8.10 -6.66 -4.53
CA LEU A 118 7.07 -7.57 -5.04
C LEU A 118 5.66 -7.09 -4.66
N HIS A 119 5.51 -6.55 -3.45
CA HIS A 119 4.20 -6.21 -2.84
C HIS A 119 3.95 -4.71 -2.71
N ALA A 120 4.71 -3.89 -3.43
CA ALA A 120 4.61 -2.43 -3.37
C ALA A 120 3.19 -1.96 -3.69
N TYR A 121 2.59 -2.55 -4.72
CA TYR A 121 1.22 -2.24 -5.13
C TYR A 121 0.20 -2.65 -4.07
N SER A 122 0.32 -3.85 -3.50
CA SER A 122 -0.52 -4.34 -2.39
C SER A 122 -0.46 -3.40 -1.19
N VAL A 123 0.75 -3.11 -0.72
CA VAL A 123 0.98 -2.26 0.47
C VAL A 123 0.41 -0.86 0.25
N TRP A 124 0.55 -0.29 -0.95
CA TRP A 124 -0.03 1.01 -1.29
C TRP A 124 -1.56 0.96 -1.38
N TYR A 125 -2.12 0.02 -2.16
CA TYR A 125 -3.56 -0.09 -2.38
C TYR A 125 -4.31 -0.28 -1.06
N TRP A 126 -3.92 -1.28 -0.28
CA TRP A 126 -4.56 -1.61 1.00
C TRP A 126 -4.24 -0.60 2.12
N SER A 127 -3.30 0.33 1.91
CA SER A 127 -3.05 1.44 2.84
C SER A 127 -4.01 2.62 2.67
N ASP A 128 -4.82 2.62 1.61
CA ASP A 128 -5.93 3.54 1.41
C ASP A 128 -5.58 5.02 1.69
N LEU A 129 -4.44 5.48 1.17
CA LEU A 129 -3.85 6.79 1.54
C LEU A 129 -4.70 7.99 1.13
N GLU A 130 -5.68 7.78 0.26
CA GLU A 130 -6.60 8.81 -0.22
C GLU A 130 -7.57 9.30 0.87
N TYR A 131 -7.82 8.50 1.90
CA TYR A 131 -8.81 8.78 2.92
C TYR A 131 -8.23 8.84 4.33
N GLU A 132 -8.90 9.56 5.23
CA GLU A 132 -8.58 9.53 6.66
C GLU A 132 -9.02 8.18 7.27
N LEU A 133 -8.32 7.72 8.32
CA LEU A 133 -8.73 6.50 9.02
C LEU A 133 -10.10 6.71 9.68
N SER A 134 -10.99 5.75 9.47
CA SER A 134 -12.34 5.73 10.05
C SER A 134 -12.78 4.29 10.36
N ASP A 135 -13.98 4.14 10.89
CA ASP A 135 -14.58 2.82 11.15
C ASP A 135 -14.93 2.07 9.85
N GLU A 136 -14.94 2.74 8.70
CA GLU A 136 -15.16 2.14 7.38
C GLU A 136 -13.85 1.71 6.70
N THR A 137 -12.69 2.05 7.29
CA THR A 137 -11.38 1.68 6.75
C THR A 137 -11.12 0.19 6.95
N TRP A 138 -10.49 -0.45 5.96
CA TRP A 138 -10.01 -1.83 6.09
C TRP A 138 -9.12 -1.99 7.32
N ARG A 139 -9.31 -3.10 8.03
CA ARG A 139 -8.62 -3.40 9.31
C ARG A 139 -7.11 -3.47 9.15
N VAL A 140 -6.65 -3.88 7.96
CA VAL A 140 -5.22 -3.99 7.62
C VAL A 140 -4.56 -2.62 7.38
N THR A 141 -5.33 -1.60 6.99
CA THR A 141 -4.82 -0.31 6.54
C THR A 141 -3.88 0.38 7.52
N PRO A 142 -4.17 0.49 8.84
CA PRO A 142 -3.29 1.17 9.78
C PRO A 142 -1.89 0.54 9.88
N PHE A 143 -1.78 -0.76 9.59
CA PHE A 143 -0.50 -1.48 9.59
C PHE A 143 0.27 -1.23 8.29
N LEU A 144 -0.42 -1.29 7.15
CA LEU A 144 0.21 -1.10 5.84
C LEU A 144 0.65 0.34 5.62
N ARG A 145 -0.03 1.34 6.21
CA ARG A 145 0.47 2.72 6.25
C ARG A 145 1.83 2.86 6.93
N LYS A 146 2.15 2.01 7.92
CA LYS A 146 3.48 1.99 8.56
C LYS A 146 4.54 1.44 7.60
N LEU A 147 4.22 0.43 6.81
CA LEU A 147 5.11 -0.09 5.77
C LEU A 147 5.32 0.93 4.65
N VAL A 148 4.26 1.62 4.24
CA VAL A 148 4.35 2.75 3.31
C VAL A 148 5.33 3.81 3.82
N GLN A 149 5.17 4.25 5.07
CA GLN A 149 6.06 5.23 5.67
C GLN A 149 7.51 4.74 5.72
N LYS A 150 7.72 3.48 6.11
CA LYS A 150 9.05 2.86 6.18
C LYS A 150 9.74 2.78 4.82
N HIS A 151 9.00 2.46 3.77
CA HIS A 151 9.51 2.25 2.41
C HIS A 151 9.25 3.42 1.46
N GLN A 152 8.94 4.61 1.99
CA GLN A 152 8.55 5.78 1.20
C GLN A 152 9.54 6.09 0.07
N GLY A 153 10.86 6.00 0.31
CA GLY A 153 11.87 6.25 -0.72
C GLY A 153 11.85 5.24 -1.89
N ARG A 154 11.34 4.03 -1.67
CA ARG A 154 11.14 3.00 -2.70
C ARG A 154 9.79 3.15 -3.40
N LEU A 155 8.74 3.40 -2.62
CA LEU A 155 7.35 3.46 -3.11
C LEU A 155 6.96 4.80 -3.71
N ASP A 156 7.69 5.88 -3.41
CA ASP A 156 7.58 7.17 -4.07
C ASP A 156 8.95 7.83 -4.13
N PRO A 157 9.80 7.42 -5.08
CA PRO A 157 11.14 8.01 -5.25
C PRO A 157 11.09 9.52 -5.54
N GLN A 158 9.94 10.06 -5.98
CA GLN A 158 9.75 11.49 -6.25
C GLN A 158 9.52 12.31 -4.98
N SER A 159 9.32 11.66 -3.82
CA SER A 159 9.17 12.32 -2.53
C SER A 159 10.50 12.78 -1.92
N GLY A 160 11.61 12.08 -2.22
CA GLY A 160 12.95 12.40 -1.69
C GLY A 160 13.68 13.57 -2.39
N SER A 161 13.14 14.07 -3.49
CA SER A 161 13.75 15.13 -4.31
C SER A 161 13.44 16.55 -3.82
N GLN A 162 12.60 16.71 -2.79
CA GLN A 162 12.07 18.03 -2.38
C GLN A 162 12.81 18.69 -1.21
N ASP A 163 13.77 18.02 -0.59
CA ASP A 163 14.53 18.58 0.56
C ASP A 163 15.76 19.40 0.14
N GLN A 164 15.98 19.63 -1.16
CA GLN A 164 17.14 20.39 -1.68
C GLN A 164 16.74 21.43 -2.73
N ASP A 165 15.83 22.35 -2.42
CA ASP A 165 15.82 23.64 -3.13
C ASP A 165 15.17 24.74 -2.27
N GLY A 166 15.99 25.60 -1.70
CA GLY A 166 15.54 26.70 -0.84
C GLY A 166 16.65 27.57 -0.26
N GLY A 167 17.90 27.43 -0.72
CA GLY A 167 18.97 28.36 -0.46
C GLY A 167 19.13 29.32 -1.63
N GLU A 168 18.25 30.31 -1.73
CA GLU A 168 18.42 31.44 -2.64
C GLU A 168 19.71 32.18 -2.24
N PRO A 169 20.71 32.34 -3.14
CA PRO A 169 21.89 33.11 -2.80
C PRO A 169 21.53 34.60 -2.74
N ASP A 170 21.80 35.20 -1.59
CA ASP A 170 21.68 36.63 -1.32
C ASP A 170 22.71 37.40 -2.16
N ASP A 171 22.32 37.72 -3.39
CA ASP A 171 23.13 38.47 -4.34
C ASP A 171 22.94 39.98 -4.08
N ALA A 172 23.47 40.42 -2.94
CA ALA A 172 23.59 41.84 -2.61
C ALA A 172 24.75 42.46 -3.40
N ARG A 173 24.38 43.08 -4.53
CA ARG A 173 25.21 44.00 -5.30
C ARG A 173 25.70 45.15 -4.41
N GLU A 174 27.02 45.25 -4.19
CA GLU A 174 27.66 46.55 -3.95
C GLU A 174 28.54 46.92 -5.15
N SER A 175 28.27 48.11 -5.67
CA SER A 175 28.88 48.71 -6.86
C SER A 175 30.22 49.38 -6.52
N PRO A 176 31.15 49.54 -7.48
CA PRO A 176 32.45 50.11 -7.21
C PRO A 176 32.42 51.65 -7.16
N SER A 177 33.24 52.22 -6.28
CA SER A 177 33.83 53.56 -6.41
C SER A 177 35.21 53.58 -5.78
#